data_AF-A0AAN9AAL9-F1
#
_entry.id   AF-A0AAN9AAL9-F1
#
_cell.length_a   1.000
_cell.length_b   1.000
_cell.length_c   1.000
_cell.angle_alpha   90.00
_cell.angle_beta   90.00
_cell.angle_gamma   90.00
#
_symmetry.space_group_name_H-M   'P 1'
#
loop_
_entity.id
_entity.type
_entity.pdbx_description
1 polymer ?
#
loop_
_entity_poly.entity_id
_entity_poly.type
_entity_poly.pdbx_seq_one_letter_code
_entity_poly.pdbx_strand_id
1 'polypeptide(L)'
;MNSSSTFRVMILLVWLCVLYGVTAKPQDNPIHSIGHTHVNGTTLEEEARVFLEEIDRRETQECTAATFAAWQHDSDITESHRREKEAAQLKYAAWHKTMWQRVQDEWKDRWENLNDPFLKRQFKFHSVLGVAALPKNDLEKYNSLLLDMETMYSTAKICDYKSKKKCDLSLEPDLTRILHMSRDYKELEHVWKQWRHNSGRLMRDHYKLFVRLANKAAKLNEATNLGEQAKVTQCLSKGRHFLSFINVPQ
;
A
#
# COMPACT_ATOMS: atom_id res chain seq x y z
N MET A 1 2.78 -0.39 31.10
CA MET A 1 3.58 0.45 30.17
C MET A 1 4.33 -0.47 29.21
N ASN A 2 3.81 -0.67 28.00
CA ASN A 2 4.56 -1.14 26.82
C ASN A 2 3.60 -1.11 25.61
N SER A 3 3.32 0.10 25.13
CA SER A 3 2.45 0.39 23.99
C SER A 3 3.26 0.88 22.76
N SER A 4 4.55 0.55 22.69
CA SER A 4 5.49 1.14 21.71
C SER A 4 5.90 0.18 20.57
N SER A 5 5.93 -1.13 20.81
CA SER A 5 6.49 -2.09 19.82
C SER A 5 5.48 -2.69 18.84
N THR A 6 4.19 -2.79 19.19
CA THR A 6 3.13 -3.23 18.25
C THR A 6 2.91 -2.21 17.13
N PHE A 7 3.23 -0.94 17.38
CA PHE A 7 3.06 0.16 16.42
C PHE A 7 4.06 0.13 15.26
N ARG A 8 5.22 -0.54 15.39
CA ARG A 8 6.29 -0.50 14.38
C ARG A 8 6.19 -1.58 13.31
N VAL A 9 5.56 -2.72 13.60
CA VAL A 9 5.33 -3.79 12.61
C VAL A 9 4.10 -3.50 11.75
N MET A 10 3.10 -2.79 12.30
CA MET A 10 1.95 -2.30 11.53
C MET A 10 2.35 -1.33 10.40
N ILE A 11 3.44 -0.56 10.56
CA ILE A 11 3.82 0.51 9.62
C ILE A 11 4.15 -0.04 8.21
N LEU A 12 4.45 -1.33 8.03
CA LEU A 12 4.76 -1.87 6.70
C LEU A 12 3.54 -2.40 5.93
N LEU A 13 2.46 -2.77 6.61
CA LEU A 13 1.25 -3.34 5.99
C LEU A 13 0.12 -2.32 5.85
N VAL A 14 0.18 -1.29 6.68
CA VAL A 14 -0.63 -0.07 6.63
C VAL A 14 -0.36 0.74 5.34
N TRP A 15 0.71 0.46 4.60
CA TRP A 15 1.10 1.22 3.38
C TRP A 15 0.15 1.10 2.18
N LEU A 16 -0.77 0.13 2.16
CA LEU A 16 -1.76 -0.01 1.10
C LEU A 16 -3.03 0.83 1.34
N CYS A 17 -3.23 1.39 2.54
CA CYS A 17 -4.36 2.29 2.85
C CYS A 17 -3.93 3.63 3.51
N VAL A 18 -2.80 3.72 4.21
CA VAL A 18 -2.33 4.97 4.87
C VAL A 18 -1.54 5.91 3.96
N LEU A 19 -1.65 5.73 2.64
CA LEU A 19 -1.47 6.85 1.73
C LEU A 19 -2.72 7.75 1.64
N TYR A 20 -3.84 7.38 2.26
CA TYR A 20 -5.05 8.20 2.36
C TYR A 20 -5.47 8.32 3.82
N GLY A 21 -4.95 9.35 4.48
CA GLY A 21 -5.23 9.61 5.89
C GLY A 21 -4.46 10.80 6.43
N VAL A 22 -4.32 11.88 5.66
CA VAL A 22 -4.15 13.20 6.24
C VAL A 22 -5.52 13.86 6.14
N THR A 23 -6.15 14.06 7.30
CA THR A 23 -7.30 14.96 7.43
C THR A 23 -6.83 16.37 7.07
N ALA A 24 -6.84 16.70 5.78
CA ALA A 24 -6.88 18.10 5.39
C ALA A 24 -8.27 18.59 5.80
N LYS A 25 -8.32 19.33 6.92
CA LYS A 25 -9.50 20.14 7.21
C LYS A 25 -9.80 21.00 5.98
N PRO A 26 -11.06 21.21 5.61
CA PRO A 26 -11.39 22.15 4.55
C PRO A 26 -10.80 23.51 4.93
N GLN A 27 -9.85 24.01 4.13
CA GLN A 27 -9.52 25.42 4.18
C GLN A 27 -10.65 26.15 3.46
N ASP A 28 -11.55 26.74 4.23
CA ASP A 28 -12.40 27.82 3.73
C ASP A 28 -11.46 28.96 3.32
N ASN A 29 -11.26 29.14 2.02
CA ASN A 29 -10.59 30.32 1.48
C ASN A 29 -11.64 31.23 0.82
N PRO A 30 -11.58 32.54 1.08
CA PRO A 30 -12.67 33.46 0.75
C PRO A 30 -12.77 33.72 -0.76
N ILE A 31 -14.01 33.87 -1.21
CA ILE A 31 -14.39 34.27 -2.56
C ILE A 31 -13.72 35.62 -2.88
N HIS A 32 -12.78 35.62 -3.83
CA HIS A 32 -12.25 36.86 -4.40
C HIS A 32 -12.73 36.98 -5.85
N SER A 33 -13.77 37.80 -6.04
CA SER A 33 -14.31 38.15 -7.35
C SER A 33 -13.42 39.20 -8.03
N ILE A 34 -12.80 38.86 -9.16
CA ILE A 34 -12.50 39.82 -10.23
C ILE A 34 -12.71 39.11 -11.57
N GLY A 35 -13.63 39.61 -12.37
CA GLY A 35 -13.87 39.10 -13.72
C GLY A 35 -12.78 39.56 -14.69
N HIS A 36 -12.46 38.71 -15.66
CA HIS A 36 -12.39 38.99 -17.09
C HIS A 36 -12.37 37.65 -17.86
N THR A 37 -12.97 37.66 -19.04
CA THR A 37 -13.42 36.54 -19.89
C THR A 37 -12.37 35.50 -20.30
N HIS A 38 -12.61 34.23 -19.93
CA HIS A 38 -12.33 33.03 -20.75
C HIS A 38 -13.28 31.89 -20.31
N VAL A 39 -14.47 31.80 -20.91
CA VAL A 39 -15.65 31.05 -20.39
C VAL A 39 -15.55 29.51 -20.48
N ASN A 40 -14.44 28.94 -20.97
CA ASN A 40 -14.27 27.48 -21.03
C ASN A 40 -13.43 26.88 -19.88
N GLY A 41 -12.63 27.69 -19.17
CA GLY A 41 -11.74 27.19 -18.11
C GLY A 41 -12.45 26.97 -16.77
N THR A 42 -13.38 27.86 -16.42
CA THR A 42 -14.13 27.81 -15.16
C THR A 42 -15.18 26.71 -15.13
N THR A 43 -15.79 26.38 -16.27
CA THR A 43 -16.79 25.29 -16.39
C THR A 43 -16.14 23.91 -16.33
N LEU A 44 -15.02 23.71 -17.04
CA LEU A 44 -14.28 22.45 -17.01
C LEU A 44 -13.69 22.16 -15.61
N GLU A 45 -13.20 23.19 -14.92
CA GLU A 45 -12.71 23.04 -13.55
C GLU A 45 -13.83 22.71 -12.55
N GLU A 46 -15.01 23.30 -12.71
CA GLU A 46 -16.16 22.98 -11.86
C GLU A 46 -16.65 21.54 -12.08
N GLU A 47 -16.77 21.12 -13.34
CA GLU A 47 -17.07 19.72 -13.68
C GLU A 47 -16.04 18.74 -13.09
N ALA A 48 -14.76 19.13 -13.12
CA ALA A 48 -13.68 18.34 -12.54
C ALA A 48 -13.79 18.21 -11.01
N ARG A 49 -14.16 19.30 -10.32
CA ARG A 49 -14.39 19.28 -8.86
C ARG A 49 -15.55 18.38 -8.50
N VAL A 50 -16.70 18.54 -9.15
CA VAL A 50 -17.89 17.71 -8.90
C VAL A 50 -17.59 16.23 -9.15
N PHE A 51 -16.87 15.91 -10.24
CA PHE A 51 -16.48 14.54 -10.55
C PHE A 51 -15.54 13.94 -9.48
N LEU A 52 -14.52 14.69 -9.04
CA LEU A 52 -13.59 14.23 -8.02
C LEU A 52 -14.24 14.11 -6.63
N GLU A 53 -15.17 15.00 -6.27
CA GLU A 53 -15.95 14.91 -5.03
C GLU A 53 -16.85 13.65 -4.99
N GLU A 54 -17.45 13.28 -6.13
CA GLU A 54 -18.22 12.05 -6.25
C GLU A 54 -17.35 10.81 -5.96
N ILE A 55 -16.15 10.79 -6.55
CA ILE A 55 -15.16 9.73 -6.37
C ILE A 55 -14.73 9.67 -4.91
N ASP A 56 -14.27 10.78 -4.36
CA ASP A 56 -13.69 10.86 -3.02
C ASP A 56 -14.67 10.35 -1.96
N ARG A 57 -15.94 10.76 -2.04
CA ARG A 57 -16.98 10.33 -1.10
C ARG A 57 -17.13 8.81 -1.06
N ARG A 58 -17.16 8.16 -2.23
CA ARG A 58 -17.40 6.72 -2.31
C ARG A 58 -16.13 5.90 -2.13
N GLU A 59 -15.01 6.39 -2.65
CA GLU A 59 -13.70 5.79 -2.44
C GLU A 59 -13.32 5.77 -0.95
N THR A 60 -13.63 6.85 -0.21
CA THR A 60 -13.44 6.90 1.25
C THR A 60 -14.18 5.77 1.95
N GLN A 61 -15.41 5.46 1.56
CA GLN A 61 -16.21 4.38 2.18
C GLN A 61 -15.61 3.00 1.88
N GLU A 62 -15.26 2.74 0.62
CA GLU A 62 -14.70 1.45 0.20
C GLU A 62 -13.29 1.23 0.79
N CYS A 63 -12.45 2.27 0.82
CA CYS A 63 -11.13 2.26 1.44
C CYS A 63 -11.24 2.03 2.96
N THR A 64 -12.19 2.70 3.63
CA THR A 64 -12.44 2.51 5.05
C THR A 64 -12.82 1.06 5.35
N ALA A 65 -13.75 0.48 4.58
CA ALA A 65 -14.13 -0.93 4.74
C ALA A 65 -12.96 -1.89 4.53
N ALA A 66 -12.15 -1.67 3.49
CA ALA A 66 -10.95 -2.49 3.21
C ALA A 66 -9.90 -2.36 4.33
N THR A 67 -9.70 -1.15 4.85
CA THR A 67 -8.77 -0.88 5.97
C THR A 67 -9.23 -1.58 7.24
N PHE A 68 -10.52 -1.53 7.57
CA PHE A 68 -11.06 -2.22 8.75
C PHE A 68 -10.94 -3.73 8.64
N ALA A 69 -11.24 -4.32 7.48
CA ALA A 69 -11.07 -5.75 7.26
C ALA A 69 -9.59 -6.18 7.36
N ALA A 70 -8.67 -5.35 6.84
CA ALA A 70 -7.24 -5.58 7.02
C ALA A 70 -6.82 -5.52 8.49
N TRP A 71 -7.23 -4.48 9.23
CA TRP A 71 -6.95 -4.34 10.66
C TRP A 71 -7.45 -5.55 11.46
N GLN A 72 -8.65 -6.04 11.16
CA GLN A 72 -9.25 -7.18 11.86
C GLN A 72 -8.44 -8.46 11.67
N HIS A 73 -8.01 -8.76 10.44
CA HIS A 73 -7.13 -9.89 10.16
C HIS A 73 -5.74 -9.74 10.79
N ASP A 74 -5.13 -8.56 10.71
CA ASP A 74 -3.77 -8.34 11.18
C ASP A 74 -3.69 -8.36 12.71
N SER A 75 -4.81 -8.04 13.37
CA SER A 75 -4.97 -8.15 14.83
C SER A 75 -5.34 -9.58 15.27
N ASP A 76 -6.05 -10.33 14.44
CA ASP A 76 -6.47 -11.72 14.70
C ASP A 76 -6.44 -12.56 13.41
N ILE A 77 -5.34 -13.31 13.24
CA ILE A 77 -5.05 -14.09 12.04
C ILE A 77 -5.88 -15.38 12.06
N THR A 78 -7.07 -15.33 11.46
CA THR A 78 -7.97 -16.48 11.28
C THR A 78 -8.42 -16.61 9.82
N GLU A 79 -8.87 -17.80 9.43
CA GLU A 79 -9.37 -18.05 8.07
C GLU A 79 -10.62 -17.22 7.74
N SER A 80 -11.49 -16.95 8.73
CA SER A 80 -12.67 -16.09 8.52
C SER A 80 -12.25 -14.66 8.18
N HIS A 81 -11.40 -14.06 9.03
CA HIS A 81 -10.91 -12.71 8.82
C HIS A 81 -10.09 -12.59 7.53
N ARG A 82 -9.36 -13.65 7.15
CA ARG A 82 -8.63 -13.71 5.86
C ARG A 82 -9.58 -13.53 4.68
N ARG A 83 -10.69 -14.29 4.65
CA ARG A 83 -11.70 -14.19 3.58
C ARG A 83 -12.38 -12.83 3.54
N GLU A 84 -12.65 -12.24 4.70
CA GLU A 84 -13.23 -10.90 4.82
C GLU A 84 -12.28 -9.83 4.25
N LYS A 85 -10.98 -9.90 4.60
CA LYS A 85 -9.92 -9.03 4.04
C LYS A 85 -9.82 -9.17 2.52
N GLU A 86 -9.77 -10.39 2.00
CA GLU A 86 -9.72 -10.65 0.56
C GLU A 86 -10.95 -10.09 -0.18
N ALA A 87 -12.16 -10.34 0.35
CA ALA A 87 -13.39 -9.85 -0.26
C ALA A 87 -13.45 -8.31 -0.29
N ALA A 88 -13.05 -7.65 0.79
CA ALA A 88 -13.00 -6.19 0.87
C ALA A 88 -11.97 -5.60 -0.10
N GLN A 89 -10.79 -6.22 -0.23
CA GLN A 89 -9.76 -5.81 -1.19
C GLN A 89 -10.23 -5.96 -2.64
N LEU A 90 -10.91 -7.06 -2.99
CA LEU A 90 -11.47 -7.26 -4.33
C LEU A 90 -12.57 -6.25 -4.64
N LYS A 91 -13.43 -5.93 -3.66
CA LYS A 91 -14.46 -4.90 -3.79
C LYS A 91 -13.84 -3.52 -4.05
N TYR A 92 -12.83 -3.13 -3.26
CA TYR A 92 -12.10 -1.88 -3.45
C TYR A 92 -11.40 -1.83 -4.82
N ALA A 93 -10.74 -2.90 -5.24
CA ALA A 93 -10.09 -2.96 -6.55
C ALA A 93 -11.09 -2.86 -7.72
N ALA A 94 -12.28 -3.45 -7.59
CA ALA A 94 -13.34 -3.34 -8.59
C ALA A 94 -13.89 -1.90 -8.68
N TRP A 95 -14.07 -1.23 -7.54
CA TRP A 95 -14.43 0.19 -7.49
C TRP A 95 -13.35 1.06 -8.16
N HIS A 96 -12.09 0.90 -7.77
CA HIS A 96 -10.98 1.65 -8.33
C HIS A 96 -10.86 1.43 -9.86
N LYS A 97 -11.07 0.22 -10.34
CA LYS A 97 -11.11 -0.08 -11.78
C LYS A 97 -12.23 0.64 -12.52
N THR A 98 -13.43 0.66 -11.93
CA THR A 98 -14.57 1.42 -12.48
C THR A 98 -14.24 2.90 -12.58
N MET A 99 -13.60 3.45 -11.55
CA MET A 99 -13.24 4.87 -11.54
C MET A 99 -12.13 5.20 -12.53
N TRP A 100 -11.11 4.36 -12.61
CA TRP A 100 -10.08 4.49 -13.63
C TRP A 100 -10.69 4.47 -15.04
N GLN A 101 -11.64 3.57 -15.32
CA GLN A 101 -12.34 3.54 -16.62
C GLN A 101 -13.06 4.86 -16.91
N ARG A 102 -13.82 5.39 -15.94
CA ARG A 102 -14.47 6.70 -16.10
C ARG A 102 -13.47 7.83 -16.35
N VAL A 103 -12.30 7.82 -15.70
CA VAL A 103 -11.24 8.80 -15.98
C VAL A 103 -10.70 8.64 -17.41
N GLN A 104 -10.51 7.41 -17.89
CA GLN A 104 -10.07 7.17 -19.27
C GLN A 104 -11.13 7.56 -20.31
N ASP A 105 -12.40 7.28 -20.04
CA ASP A 105 -13.49 7.47 -21.00
C ASP A 105 -13.98 8.93 -21.02
N GLU A 106 -14.10 9.57 -19.85
CA GLU A 106 -14.69 10.90 -19.70
C GLU A 106 -13.65 12.03 -19.64
N TRP A 107 -12.39 11.74 -19.27
CA TRP A 107 -11.40 12.76 -18.91
C TRP A 107 -10.05 12.70 -19.64
N LYS A 108 -9.70 11.61 -20.35
CA LYS A 108 -8.35 11.37 -20.91
C LYS A 108 -7.71 12.56 -21.61
N ASP A 109 -8.45 13.27 -22.46
CA ASP A 109 -7.95 14.42 -23.23
C ASP A 109 -8.35 15.79 -22.61
N ARG A 110 -8.96 15.77 -21.42
CA ARG A 110 -9.55 16.95 -20.76
C ARG A 110 -8.78 17.37 -19.51
N TRP A 111 -8.38 16.41 -18.67
CA TRP A 111 -7.80 16.75 -17.37
C TRP A 111 -6.41 17.41 -17.47
N GLU A 112 -5.65 17.14 -18.54
CA GLU A 112 -4.36 17.81 -18.79
C GLU A 112 -4.51 19.31 -19.08
N ASN A 113 -5.69 19.71 -19.57
CA ASN A 113 -6.03 21.09 -19.94
C ASN A 113 -6.58 21.93 -18.78
N LEU A 114 -6.74 21.36 -17.59
CA LEU A 114 -7.13 22.11 -16.38
C LEU A 114 -6.10 23.22 -16.09
N ASN A 115 -6.43 24.28 -15.36
CA ASN A 115 -5.41 25.24 -14.90
C ASN A 115 -4.96 24.91 -13.48
N ASP A 116 -5.89 24.44 -12.64
CA ASP A 116 -5.62 24.03 -11.28
C ASP A 116 -4.66 22.83 -11.21
N PRO A 117 -3.41 23.01 -10.69
CA PRO A 117 -2.45 21.94 -10.56
C PRO A 117 -2.87 20.85 -9.57
N PHE A 118 -3.73 21.17 -8.60
CA PHE A 118 -4.25 20.20 -7.64
C PHE A 118 -5.24 19.25 -8.29
N LEU A 119 -6.15 19.75 -9.13
CA LEU A 119 -7.07 18.91 -9.91
C LEU A 119 -6.29 18.01 -10.87
N LYS A 120 -5.30 18.55 -11.61
CA LYS A 120 -4.43 17.72 -12.47
C LYS A 120 -3.76 16.58 -11.72
N ARG A 121 -3.25 16.86 -10.52
CA ARG A 121 -2.58 15.85 -9.70
C ARG A 121 -3.54 14.73 -9.30
N GLN A 122 -4.77 15.06 -8.93
CA GLN A 122 -5.80 14.08 -8.57
C GLN A 122 -6.18 13.21 -9.78
N PHE A 123 -6.43 13.81 -10.94
CA PHE A 123 -6.70 13.03 -12.16
C PHE A 123 -5.53 12.14 -12.56
N LYS A 124 -4.30 12.65 -12.49
CA LYS A 124 -3.09 11.86 -12.74
C LYS A 124 -2.94 10.69 -11.75
N PHE A 125 -3.42 10.85 -10.52
CA PHE A 125 -3.45 9.75 -9.57
C PHE A 125 -4.47 8.68 -10.01
N HIS A 126 -5.72 9.09 -10.29
CA HIS A 126 -6.77 8.16 -10.71
C HIS A 126 -6.59 7.60 -12.13
N SER A 127 -5.68 8.15 -12.94
CA SER A 127 -5.31 7.59 -14.25
C SER A 127 -4.36 6.39 -14.14
N VAL A 128 -3.83 6.08 -12.95
CA VAL A 128 -2.94 4.94 -12.71
C VAL A 128 -3.66 3.89 -11.85
N LEU A 129 -4.04 2.78 -12.47
CA LEU A 129 -4.85 1.75 -11.82
C LEU A 129 -4.04 0.88 -10.82
N GLY A 130 -2.72 0.78 -11.00
CA GLY A 130 -1.87 0.00 -10.12
C GLY A 130 -2.06 -1.51 -10.28
N VAL A 131 -2.01 -2.26 -9.17
CA VAL A 131 -2.19 -3.72 -9.17
C VAL A 131 -3.59 -4.16 -9.62
N ALA A 132 -4.61 -3.29 -9.50
CA ALA A 132 -5.97 -3.55 -9.96
C ALA A 132 -6.08 -3.66 -11.50
N ALA A 133 -5.01 -3.34 -12.24
CA ALA A 133 -4.92 -3.57 -13.68
C ALA A 133 -4.83 -5.06 -14.04
N LEU A 134 -4.43 -5.91 -13.09
CA LEU A 134 -4.36 -7.35 -13.32
C LEU A 134 -5.74 -7.95 -13.67
N PRO A 135 -5.79 -8.98 -14.53
CA PRO A 135 -6.99 -9.79 -14.70
C PRO A 135 -7.46 -10.38 -13.37
N LYS A 136 -8.77 -10.61 -13.22
CA LYS A 136 -9.39 -11.08 -11.97
C LYS A 136 -8.63 -12.23 -11.29
N ASN A 137 -8.35 -13.31 -12.04
CA ASN A 137 -7.65 -14.49 -11.51
C ASN A 137 -6.22 -14.16 -11.03
N ASP A 138 -5.52 -13.28 -11.73
CA ASP A 138 -4.17 -12.87 -11.33
C ASP A 138 -4.20 -11.93 -10.12
N LEU A 139 -5.21 -11.07 -10.01
CA LEU A 139 -5.42 -10.19 -8.86
C LEU A 139 -5.76 -10.99 -7.60
N GLU A 140 -6.67 -11.96 -7.69
CA GLU A 140 -6.99 -12.88 -6.59
C GLU A 140 -5.74 -13.65 -6.13
N LYS A 141 -4.99 -14.20 -7.10
CA LYS A 141 -3.73 -14.89 -6.82
C LYS A 141 -2.68 -13.97 -6.20
N TYR A 142 -2.61 -12.71 -6.63
CA TYR A 142 -1.71 -11.71 -6.07
C TYR A 142 -2.06 -11.36 -4.62
N ASN A 143 -3.34 -11.15 -4.32
CA ASN A 143 -3.81 -10.82 -2.97
C ASN A 143 -3.59 -11.99 -2.01
N SER A 144 -3.99 -13.21 -2.40
CA SER A 144 -3.78 -14.41 -1.60
C SER A 144 -2.30 -14.66 -1.33
N LEU A 145 -1.44 -14.47 -2.34
CA LEU A 145 0.01 -14.60 -2.22
C LEU A 145 0.62 -13.61 -1.21
N LEU A 146 0.14 -12.36 -1.18
CA LEU A 146 0.59 -11.37 -0.19
C LEU A 146 0.22 -11.79 1.23
N LEU A 147 -1.01 -12.28 1.42
CA LEU A 147 -1.49 -12.75 2.72
C LEU A 147 -0.68 -13.95 3.20
N ASP A 148 -0.42 -14.93 2.32
CA ASP A 148 0.41 -16.08 2.68
C ASP A 148 1.82 -15.65 3.13
N MET A 149 2.44 -14.71 2.42
CA MET A 149 3.74 -14.14 2.79
C MET A 149 3.70 -13.40 4.14
N GLU A 150 2.65 -12.63 4.38
CA GLU A 150 2.42 -11.91 5.62
C GLU A 150 2.27 -12.86 6.81
N THR A 151 1.39 -13.86 6.69
CA THR A 151 1.16 -14.89 7.71
C THR A 151 2.42 -15.71 7.98
N MET A 152 3.15 -16.13 6.94
CA MET A 152 4.42 -16.85 7.13
C MET A 152 5.43 -16.02 7.92
N TYR A 153 5.50 -14.70 7.71
CA TYR A 153 6.42 -13.83 8.43
C TYR A 153 5.99 -13.61 9.89
N SER A 154 4.70 -13.32 10.13
CA SER A 154 4.18 -12.97 11.46
C SER A 154 4.09 -14.15 12.41
N THR A 155 3.84 -15.36 11.89
CA THR A 155 3.67 -16.59 12.69
C THR A 155 4.95 -17.43 12.80
N ALA A 156 6.03 -17.06 12.11
CA ALA A 156 7.29 -17.82 12.16
C ALA A 156 7.85 -17.88 13.59
N LYS A 157 8.28 -19.10 13.97
CA LYS A 157 8.90 -19.39 15.26
C LYS A 157 10.25 -20.09 15.07
N ILE A 158 11.16 -19.92 16.03
CA ILE A 158 12.43 -20.63 16.06
C ILE A 158 12.66 -21.31 17.41
N CYS A 159 13.56 -22.29 17.42
CA CYS A 159 14.00 -22.93 18.66
C CYS A 159 15.12 -22.16 19.34
N ASP A 160 15.08 -22.13 20.67
CA ASP A 160 16.08 -21.48 21.51
C ASP A 160 17.47 -22.11 21.33
N TYR A 161 18.50 -21.27 21.43
CA TYR A 161 19.90 -21.69 21.29
C TYR A 161 20.33 -22.61 22.43
N LYS A 162 19.92 -22.29 23.66
CA LYS A 162 20.33 -23.02 24.88
C LYS A 162 19.43 -24.22 25.14
N SER A 163 18.13 -24.09 24.86
CA SER A 163 17.16 -25.18 25.03
C SER A 163 16.48 -25.55 23.72
N LYS A 164 17.01 -26.56 23.02
CA LYS A 164 16.46 -27.05 21.74
C LYS A 164 15.00 -27.54 21.81
N LYS A 165 14.47 -27.80 23.00
CA LYS A 165 13.07 -28.20 23.21
C LYS A 165 12.10 -27.02 23.21
N LYS A 166 12.59 -25.80 23.39
CA LYS A 166 11.77 -24.58 23.41
C LYS A 166 11.73 -23.97 22.00
N CYS A 167 10.61 -24.13 21.30
CA CYS A 167 10.44 -23.72 19.88
C CYS A 167 9.29 -22.73 19.66
N ASP A 168 9.15 -21.77 20.58
CA ASP A 168 8.06 -20.80 20.64
C ASP A 168 8.53 -19.35 20.47
N LEU A 169 9.82 -19.11 20.17
CA LEU A 169 10.39 -17.77 20.03
C LEU A 169 9.94 -17.09 18.73
N SER A 170 9.22 -15.97 18.83
CA SER A 170 8.86 -15.13 17.67
C SER A 170 9.81 -13.95 17.48
N LEU A 171 9.79 -13.35 16.28
CA LEU A 171 10.57 -12.15 15.98
C LEU A 171 10.41 -11.07 17.06
N GLU A 172 9.15 -10.70 17.31
CA GLU A 172 8.78 -9.80 18.39
C GLU A 172 8.09 -10.58 19.53
N PRO A 173 8.41 -10.31 20.80
CA PRO A 173 9.56 -9.51 21.27
C PRO A 173 10.87 -10.32 21.35
N ASP A 174 10.83 -11.65 21.19
CA ASP A 174 11.92 -12.53 21.64
C ASP A 174 13.21 -12.35 20.86
N LEU A 175 13.16 -12.51 19.54
CA LEU A 175 14.38 -12.45 18.72
C LEU A 175 14.94 -11.04 18.66
N THR A 176 14.07 -10.03 18.55
CA THR A 176 14.48 -8.62 18.62
C THR A 176 15.20 -8.32 19.92
N ARG A 177 14.69 -8.82 21.06
CA ARG A 177 15.37 -8.68 22.36
C ARG A 177 16.73 -9.40 22.38
N ILE A 178 16.82 -10.63 21.86
CA ILE A 178 18.10 -11.37 21.82
C ILE A 178 19.12 -10.65 20.92
N LEU A 179 18.71 -10.24 19.72
CA LEU A 179 19.56 -9.52 18.76
C LEU A 179 20.02 -8.16 19.30
N HIS A 180 19.21 -7.50 20.14
CA HIS A 180 19.58 -6.24 20.76
C HIS A 180 20.50 -6.40 21.97
N MET A 181 20.18 -7.33 22.88
CA MET A 181 20.82 -7.42 24.20
C MET A 181 21.99 -8.41 24.24
N SER A 182 21.96 -9.49 23.46
CA SER A 182 23.00 -10.51 23.53
C SER A 182 24.34 -10.00 23.00
N ARG A 183 25.41 -10.53 23.58
CA ARG A 183 26.80 -10.33 23.13
C ARG A 183 27.50 -11.65 22.82
N ASP A 184 26.80 -12.78 22.96
CA ASP A 184 27.31 -14.08 22.54
C ASP A 184 27.14 -14.21 21.02
N TYR A 185 28.28 -14.23 20.32
CA TYR A 185 28.31 -14.38 18.87
C TYR A 185 27.55 -15.64 18.39
N LYS A 186 27.68 -16.76 19.10
CA LYS A 186 27.05 -18.03 18.66
C LYS A 186 25.53 -17.99 18.83
N GLU A 187 25.04 -17.32 19.87
CA GLU A 187 23.60 -17.11 20.08
C GLU A 187 23.02 -16.20 18.98
N LEU A 188 23.70 -15.10 18.65
CA LEU A 188 23.30 -14.19 17.57
C LEU A 188 23.31 -14.87 16.20
N GLU A 189 24.35 -15.64 15.91
CA GLU A 189 24.47 -16.41 14.67
C GLU A 189 23.35 -17.46 14.54
N HIS A 190 23.06 -18.20 15.62
CA HIS A 190 21.96 -19.18 15.66
C HIS A 190 20.62 -18.52 15.36
N VAL A 191 20.28 -17.44 16.08
CA VAL A 191 19.02 -16.71 15.88
C VAL A 191 18.90 -16.20 14.45
N TRP A 192 19.94 -15.57 13.91
CA TRP A 192 19.94 -15.04 12.55
C TRP A 192 19.73 -16.12 11.49
N LYS A 193 20.41 -17.28 11.63
CA LYS A 193 20.30 -18.40 10.70
C LYS A 193 18.93 -19.06 10.79
N GLN A 194 18.46 -19.38 12.00
CA GLN A 194 17.17 -20.03 12.21
C GLN A 194 16.02 -19.13 11.73
N TRP A 195 16.08 -17.82 11.99
CA TRP A 195 15.05 -16.90 11.52
C TRP A 195 14.94 -16.89 10.00
N ARG A 196 16.07 -16.74 9.27
CA ARG A 196 16.06 -16.81 7.80
C ARG A 196 15.61 -18.17 7.27
N HIS A 197 15.87 -19.25 8.00
CA HIS A 197 15.45 -20.59 7.62
C HIS A 197 13.94 -20.81 7.77
N ASN A 198 13.34 -20.33 8.86
CA ASN A 198 11.93 -20.56 9.19
C ASN A 198 10.99 -19.49 8.63
N SER A 199 11.51 -18.35 8.15
CA SER A 199 10.74 -17.32 7.45
C SER A 199 11.17 -17.25 5.97
N GLY A 200 12.27 -16.55 5.68
CA GLY A 200 12.67 -16.18 4.33
C GLY A 200 12.84 -17.36 3.34
N ARG A 201 13.36 -18.51 3.79
CA ARG A 201 13.48 -19.71 2.93
C ARG A 201 12.11 -20.18 2.41
N LEU A 202 11.08 -20.18 3.26
CA LEU A 202 9.72 -20.61 2.90
C LEU A 202 9.05 -19.62 1.93
N MET A 203 9.40 -18.34 2.05
CA MET A 203 8.84 -17.27 1.21
C MET A 203 9.48 -17.19 -0.18
N ARG A 204 10.55 -17.95 -0.47
CA ARG A 204 11.34 -17.80 -1.72
C ARG A 204 10.50 -17.92 -2.98
N ASP A 205 9.70 -18.98 -3.12
CA ASP A 205 8.93 -19.22 -4.34
C ASP A 205 7.70 -18.32 -4.42
N HIS A 206 7.11 -17.98 -3.27
CA HIS A 206 6.08 -16.96 -3.15
C HIS A 206 6.58 -15.61 -3.67
N TYR A 207 7.77 -15.19 -3.23
CA TYR A 207 8.37 -13.92 -3.66
C TYR A 207 8.69 -13.89 -5.17
N LYS A 208 9.13 -15.01 -5.76
CA LYS A 208 9.31 -15.11 -7.22
C LYS A 208 7.99 -14.92 -7.97
N LEU A 209 6.90 -15.49 -7.47
CA LEU A 209 5.58 -15.31 -8.07
C LEU A 209 5.10 -13.86 -7.90
N PHE A 210 5.33 -13.26 -6.73
CA PHE A 210 5.00 -11.88 -6.44
C PHE A 210 5.68 -10.93 -7.43
N VAL A 211 7.00 -11.07 -7.62
CA VAL A 211 7.76 -10.24 -8.58
C VAL A 211 7.21 -10.40 -10.00
N ARG A 212 6.82 -11.61 -10.41
CA ARG A 212 6.24 -11.84 -11.74
C ARG A 212 4.90 -11.13 -11.91
N LEU A 213 3.98 -11.29 -10.95
CA LEU A 213 2.65 -10.67 -11.00
C LEU A 213 2.74 -9.15 -10.87
N ALA A 214 3.58 -8.64 -9.98
CA ALA A 214 3.79 -7.21 -9.79
C ALA A 214 4.41 -6.55 -11.03
N ASN A 215 5.38 -7.19 -11.68
CA ASN A 215 5.92 -6.70 -12.96
C ASN A 215 4.89 -6.79 -14.10
N LYS A 216 4.00 -7.79 -14.09
CA LYS A 216 2.89 -7.87 -15.04
C LYS A 216 1.94 -6.68 -14.85
N ALA A 217 1.59 -6.37 -13.60
CA ALA A 217 0.78 -5.19 -13.27
C ALA A 217 1.46 -3.89 -13.74
N ALA A 218 2.76 -3.74 -13.49
CA ALA A 218 3.52 -2.56 -13.93
C ALA A 218 3.45 -2.34 -15.43
N LYS A 219 3.63 -3.40 -16.24
CA LYS A 219 3.51 -3.33 -17.70
C LYS A 219 2.12 -2.93 -18.18
N LEU A 220 1.07 -3.36 -17.47
CA LEU A 220 -0.31 -2.94 -17.75
C LEU A 220 -0.56 -1.47 -17.40
N ASN A 221 0.29 -0.86 -16.58
CA ASN A 221 0.29 0.57 -16.25
C ASN A 221 1.40 1.33 -17.01
N GLU A 222 1.84 0.81 -18.15
CA GLU A 222 2.84 1.45 -19.02
C GLU A 222 4.22 1.68 -18.37
N ALA A 223 4.53 0.97 -17.28
CA ALA A 223 5.84 0.97 -16.64
C ALA A 223 6.66 -0.27 -17.02
N THR A 224 7.99 -0.13 -17.10
CA THR A 224 8.92 -1.21 -17.47
C THR A 224 8.90 -2.35 -16.44
N ASN A 225 8.82 -2.00 -15.16
CA ASN A 225 8.81 -2.91 -14.04
C ASN A 225 8.21 -2.27 -12.78
N LEU A 226 7.99 -3.07 -11.74
CA LEU A 226 7.45 -2.62 -10.46
C LEU A 226 8.28 -1.49 -9.83
N GLY A 227 9.60 -1.52 -9.98
CA GLY A 227 10.49 -0.51 -9.40
C GLY A 227 10.29 0.88 -10.03
N GLU A 228 10.03 0.94 -11.34
CA GLU A 228 9.65 2.20 -12.01
C GLU A 228 8.27 2.66 -11.57
N GLN A 229 7.29 1.76 -11.56
CA GLN A 229 5.93 2.08 -11.12
C GLN A 229 5.91 2.63 -9.68
N ALA A 230 6.68 2.03 -8.77
CA ALA A 230 6.78 2.48 -7.39
C ALA A 230 7.32 3.91 -7.27
N LYS A 231 8.29 4.31 -8.11
CA LYS A 231 8.78 5.69 -8.15
C LYS A 231 7.69 6.67 -8.57
N VAL A 232 6.90 6.30 -9.59
CA VAL A 232 5.78 7.13 -10.07
C VAL A 232 4.72 7.28 -8.98
N THR A 233 4.25 6.19 -8.39
CA THR A 233 3.26 6.23 -7.30
C THR A 233 3.76 7.02 -6.09
N GLN A 234 5.04 6.89 -5.72
CA GLN A 234 5.63 7.64 -4.61
C GLN A 234 5.76 9.13 -4.91
N CYS A 235 6.08 9.52 -6.14
CA CYS A 235 6.04 10.94 -6.56
C CYS A 235 4.62 11.51 -6.53
N LEU A 236 3.62 10.73 -6.94
CA LEU A 236 2.21 11.14 -6.93
C LEU A 236 1.66 11.29 -5.51
N SER A 237 2.08 10.42 -4.58
CA SER A 237 1.60 10.42 -3.19
C SER A 237 2.36 11.37 -2.26
N LYS A 238 3.69 11.51 -2.40
CA LYS A 238 4.52 12.24 -1.42
C LYS A 238 5.15 13.56 -1.89
N GLY A 239 4.95 13.97 -3.14
CA GLY A 239 5.59 15.17 -3.67
C GLY A 239 7.12 15.00 -3.80
N ARG A 240 7.75 15.90 -4.56
CA ARG A 240 9.09 15.73 -5.15
C ARG A 240 10.28 15.65 -4.17
N HIS A 241 10.08 15.82 -2.86
CA HIS A 241 11.16 16.03 -1.88
C HIS A 241 11.62 14.79 -1.10
N PHE A 242 10.97 13.62 -1.23
CA PHE A 242 11.31 12.48 -0.35
C PHE A 242 12.50 11.64 -0.83
N LEU A 243 12.85 11.69 -2.13
CA LEU A 243 13.92 10.84 -2.70
C LEU A 243 15.35 11.34 -2.38
N SER A 244 15.51 12.52 -1.78
CA SER A 244 16.83 13.02 -1.36
C SER A 244 17.35 12.42 -0.05
N PHE A 245 16.55 11.61 0.66
CA PHE A 245 16.93 11.02 1.95
C PHE A 245 17.50 9.59 1.88
N ILE A 246 17.58 8.97 0.69
CA ILE A 246 18.10 7.59 0.52
C ILE A 246 19.52 7.57 -0.10
N ASN A 247 20.17 8.72 -0.26
CA ASN A 247 21.62 8.75 -0.48
C ASN A 247 22.32 8.92 0.88
N VAL A 248 22.50 7.81 1.59
CA VAL A 248 23.55 7.70 2.60
C VAL A 248 24.86 7.45 1.84
N PRO A 249 25.83 8.38 1.81
CA PRO A 249 27.14 8.11 1.24
C PRO A 249 27.80 6.97 2.01
N GLN A 250 28.49 6.09 1.28
CA GLN A 250 29.34 5.05 1.87
C GLN A 250 30.47 5.64 2.71
#